data_AF-A0A9W4WR91-F1
#
_entry.id   AF-A0A9W4WR91-F1
#
_cell.length_a   1.000
_cell.length_b   1.000
_cell.length_c   1.000
_cell.angle_alpha   90.00
_cell.angle_beta   90.00
_cell.angle_gamma   90.00
#
_symmetry.space_group_name_H-M   'P 1'
#
loop_
_entity.id
_entity.type
_entity.pdbx_description
1 polymer ?
#
loop_
_entity_poly.entity_id
_entity_poly.type
_entity_poly.pdbx_seq_one_letter_code
_entity_poly.pdbx_strand_id
1 'polypeptide(L)'
;MSASEELEKVFANVSVAKEWYKSPFTSSKELQLTKRGEIEAYFDGLRCRKRYAKFWDGVKYDPEVIKFQSTQNSRNGASLMAFSEGLFNGKGHLDICKSQPIYYSTTPLFQDYELYMFSSCRRWNETVRNNKLRDEQIYAYGNKTLAPIAKRLSERYDINPPLEPRLMPHIFNNCHFWLTVFNRTDTWCSLLSPKELILTRYYWDLNNYYLYLYGHPLNTRLGCRYLTQLVNEVEGYLNGNSSMKADLRNAHGFTLSILLIHWSSTLYYEIYTCSKDRVFIRVVFNFKPFLIPGCESEYCEWNKFKEILGDKIGCDIEKMCEYP
;
A
#
# COMPACT_ATOMS: atom_id res chain seq x y z
N MET A 1 -10.18 -24.89 4.45
CA MET A 1 -9.85 -24.83 3.02
C MET A 1 -9.90 -23.37 2.60
N SER A 2 -8.83 -22.84 2.01
CA SER A 2 -8.81 -21.48 1.48
C SER A 2 -9.70 -21.38 0.24
N ALA A 3 -10.16 -20.17 -0.11
CA ALA A 3 -10.91 -19.96 -1.34
C ALA A 3 -10.11 -20.34 -2.60
N SER A 4 -8.78 -20.29 -2.55
CA SER A 4 -7.92 -20.73 -3.65
C SER A 4 -7.96 -22.25 -3.80
N GLU A 5 -7.78 -23.00 -2.71
CA GLU A 5 -7.86 -24.47 -2.71
C GLU A 5 -9.24 -24.96 -3.17
N GLU A 6 -10.29 -24.22 -2.84
CA GLU A 6 -11.64 -24.50 -3.30
C GLU A 6 -11.79 -24.30 -4.82
N LEU A 7 -11.28 -23.18 -5.34
CA LEU A 7 -11.24 -22.94 -6.78
C LEU A 7 -10.44 -24.01 -7.53
N GLU A 8 -9.31 -24.49 -6.98
CA GLU A 8 -8.55 -25.59 -7.57
C GLU A 8 -9.41 -26.87 -7.69
N LYS A 9 -10.18 -27.21 -6.66
CA LYS A 9 -11.07 -28.38 -6.69
C LYS A 9 -12.19 -28.22 -7.70
N VAL A 10 -12.81 -27.03 -7.75
CA VAL A 10 -13.90 -26.74 -8.67
C VAL A 10 -13.43 -26.82 -10.12
N PHE A 11 -12.28 -26.24 -10.44
CA PHE A 11 -11.77 -26.15 -11.81
C PHE A 11 -10.97 -27.38 -12.27
N ALA A 12 -10.74 -28.37 -11.40
CA ALA A 12 -9.99 -29.58 -11.74
C ALA A 12 -10.58 -30.36 -12.93
N ASN A 13 -11.91 -30.35 -13.07
CA ASN A 13 -12.62 -31.04 -14.16
C ASN A 13 -13.11 -30.09 -15.26
N VAL A 14 -12.81 -28.79 -15.16
CA VAL A 14 -13.26 -27.79 -16.12
C VAL A 14 -12.28 -27.73 -17.30
N SER A 15 -12.78 -28.03 -18.51
CA SER A 15 -11.96 -28.21 -19.72
C SER A 15 -11.06 -27.01 -20.02
N VAL A 16 -11.56 -25.78 -19.88
CA VAL A 16 -10.80 -24.54 -20.18
C VAL A 16 -9.62 -24.32 -19.21
N ALA A 17 -9.66 -24.94 -18.02
CA ALA A 17 -8.70 -24.70 -16.95
C ALA A 17 -7.70 -25.84 -16.72
N LYS A 18 -7.78 -26.94 -17.48
CA LYS A 18 -7.00 -28.17 -17.28
C LYS A 18 -5.49 -27.96 -17.09
N GLU A 19 -4.92 -26.95 -17.76
CA GLU A 19 -3.47 -26.69 -17.74
C GLU A 19 -3.03 -25.71 -16.63
N TRP A 20 -3.94 -24.99 -15.99
CA TRP A 20 -3.60 -23.87 -15.09
C TRP A 20 -4.46 -23.76 -13.83
N TYR A 21 -5.40 -24.68 -13.61
CA TYR A 21 -6.27 -24.66 -12.43
C TYR A 21 -5.49 -24.81 -11.11
N LYS A 22 -4.38 -25.55 -11.11
CA LYS A 22 -3.51 -25.71 -9.93
C LYS A 22 -2.66 -24.47 -9.74
N SER A 23 -2.55 -24.01 -8.49
CA SER A 23 -1.63 -22.94 -8.14
C SER A 23 -0.18 -23.34 -8.46
N PRO A 24 0.55 -22.53 -9.24
CA PRO A 24 1.98 -22.72 -9.47
C PRO A 24 2.84 -22.16 -8.32
N PHE A 25 2.22 -21.60 -7.28
CA PHE A 25 2.90 -20.94 -6.16
C PHE A 25 3.14 -21.91 -5.01
N THR A 26 4.38 -21.97 -4.52
CA THR A 26 4.73 -22.78 -3.35
C THR A 26 4.48 -22.01 -2.06
N SER A 27 4.00 -22.70 -1.03
CA SER A 27 3.78 -22.09 0.30
C SER A 27 5.05 -21.50 0.91
N SER A 28 6.23 -22.03 0.57
CA SER A 28 7.53 -21.49 1.00
C SER A 28 7.82 -20.06 0.50
N LYS A 29 7.13 -19.60 -0.54
CA LYS A 29 7.26 -18.26 -1.12
C LYS A 29 6.10 -17.34 -0.77
N GLU A 30 5.17 -17.79 0.08
CA GLU A 30 4.02 -16.99 0.49
C GLU A 30 4.48 -15.68 1.14
N LEU A 31 3.81 -14.57 0.79
CA LEU A 31 4.10 -13.21 1.30
C LEU A 31 5.51 -12.66 0.99
N GLN A 32 6.31 -13.33 0.16
CA GLN A 32 7.60 -12.85 -0.31
C GLN A 32 7.46 -11.90 -1.51
N LEU A 33 8.45 -11.03 -1.69
CA LEU A 33 8.51 -10.15 -2.86
C LEU A 33 8.84 -10.99 -4.10
N THR A 34 8.13 -10.74 -5.20
CA THR A 34 8.43 -11.38 -6.49
C THR A 34 9.59 -10.65 -7.17
N LYS A 35 10.26 -11.31 -8.14
CA LYS A 35 11.29 -10.67 -8.97
C LYS A 35 10.80 -9.39 -9.64
N ARG A 36 9.54 -9.37 -10.08
CA ARG A 36 8.92 -8.18 -10.67
C ARG A 36 8.80 -7.05 -9.65
N GLY A 37 8.35 -7.34 -8.42
CA GLY A 37 8.22 -6.35 -7.36
C GLY A 37 9.56 -5.72 -6.94
N GLU A 38 10.65 -6.51 -6.98
CA GLU A 38 12.02 -6.00 -6.77
C GLU A 38 12.44 -5.05 -7.88
N ILE A 39 12.23 -5.43 -9.15
CA ILE A 39 12.54 -4.60 -10.33
C ILE A 39 11.73 -3.29 -10.32
N GLU A 40 10.45 -3.36 -9.98
CA GLU A 40 9.57 -2.19 -9.92
C GLU A 40 10.06 -1.18 -8.86
N ALA A 41 10.39 -1.65 -7.65
CA ALA A 41 10.94 -0.80 -6.60
C ALA A 41 12.28 -0.15 -7.01
N TYR A 42 13.16 -0.91 -7.66
CA TYR A 42 14.41 -0.38 -8.22
C TYR A 42 14.19 0.74 -9.23
N PHE A 43 13.26 0.56 -10.17
CA PHE A 43 12.94 1.60 -11.15
C PHE A 43 12.23 2.81 -10.52
N ASP A 44 11.47 2.63 -9.45
CA ASP A 44 10.92 3.74 -8.67
C ASP A 44 12.04 4.56 -7.98
N GLY A 45 13.09 3.90 -7.50
CA GLY A 45 14.31 4.56 -7.00
C GLY A 45 15.00 5.42 -8.06
N LEU A 46 15.23 4.84 -9.25
CA LEU A 46 15.79 5.57 -10.40
C LEU A 46 14.92 6.78 -10.79
N ARG A 47 13.59 6.59 -10.81
CA ARG A 47 12.63 7.65 -11.13
C ARG A 47 12.66 8.76 -10.08
N CYS A 48 12.71 8.41 -8.81
CA CYS A 48 12.85 9.36 -7.70
C CYS A 48 14.13 10.21 -7.87
N ARG A 49 15.26 9.55 -8.13
CA ARG A 49 16.55 10.23 -8.34
C ARG A 49 16.50 11.21 -9.51
N LYS A 50 15.91 10.79 -10.64
CA LYS A 50 15.74 11.61 -11.84
C LYS A 50 14.80 12.79 -11.61
N ARG A 51 13.66 12.56 -10.96
CA ARG A 51 12.65 13.59 -10.68
C ARG A 51 13.19 14.69 -9.77
N TYR A 52 13.94 14.32 -8.74
CA TYR A 52 14.48 15.26 -7.75
C TYR A 52 16.00 15.41 -7.87
N ALA A 53 16.55 15.39 -9.09
CA ALA A 53 18.00 15.42 -9.32
C ALA A 53 18.68 16.61 -8.63
N LYS A 54 18.10 17.81 -8.73
CA LYS A 54 18.61 19.03 -8.06
C LYS A 54 18.73 18.87 -6.54
N PHE A 55 17.78 18.17 -5.91
CA PHE A 55 17.83 17.90 -4.48
C PHE A 55 18.92 16.86 -4.19
N TRP A 56 18.85 15.71 -4.84
CA TRP A 56 19.73 14.57 -4.54
C TRP A 56 21.20 14.78 -4.94
N ASP A 57 21.51 15.64 -5.91
CA ASP A 57 22.90 15.97 -6.28
C ASP A 57 23.62 16.77 -5.19
N GLY A 58 22.85 17.50 -4.36
CA GLY A 58 23.37 18.26 -3.22
C GLY A 58 23.40 17.49 -1.90
N VAL A 59 23.01 16.21 -1.88
CA VAL A 59 22.89 15.41 -0.66
C VAL A 59 23.70 14.12 -0.81
N LYS A 60 24.65 13.91 0.10
CA LYS A 60 25.37 12.65 0.24
C LYS A 60 24.64 11.75 1.24
N TYR A 61 24.76 10.44 1.04
CA TYR A 61 24.21 9.50 2.00
C TYR A 61 24.95 9.59 3.33
N ASP A 62 24.17 9.81 4.38
CA ASP A 62 24.51 9.75 5.79
C ASP A 62 23.22 9.31 6.50
N PRO A 63 23.26 8.35 7.43
CA PRO A 63 22.05 7.79 8.06
C PRO A 63 21.25 8.80 8.89
N GLU A 64 21.85 9.91 9.33
CA GLU A 64 21.14 10.99 10.02
C GLU A 64 20.54 12.01 9.06
N VAL A 65 21.07 12.10 7.83
CA VAL A 65 20.60 13.02 6.78
C VAL A 65 19.53 12.38 5.88
N ILE A 66 19.68 11.10 5.56
CA ILE A 66 18.75 10.33 4.72
C ILE A 66 18.33 9.09 5.50
N LYS A 67 17.11 9.11 6.06
CA LYS A 67 16.59 8.01 6.85
C LYS A 67 15.86 6.99 5.97
N PHE A 68 16.00 5.73 6.34
CA PHE A 68 15.32 4.60 5.71
C PHE A 68 14.60 3.78 6.79
N GLN A 69 13.32 3.51 6.58
CA GLN A 69 12.51 2.69 7.49
C GLN A 69 11.65 1.71 6.70
N SER A 70 11.47 0.50 7.22
CA SER A 70 10.41 -0.39 6.74
C SER A 70 9.71 -1.07 7.91
N THR A 71 8.51 -1.59 7.65
CA THR A 71 7.91 -2.58 8.56
C THR A 71 8.76 -3.84 8.60
N GLN A 72 8.62 -4.64 9.66
CA GLN A 72 9.36 -5.90 9.85
C GLN A 72 9.17 -6.98 8.74
N ASN A 73 8.15 -6.88 7.86
CA ASN A 73 7.94 -7.89 6.83
C ASN A 73 9.07 -7.90 5.78
N SER A 74 9.57 -9.10 5.46
CA SER A 74 10.70 -9.30 4.53
C SER A 74 10.50 -8.62 3.17
N ARG A 75 9.30 -8.72 2.59
CA ARG A 75 8.97 -8.05 1.32
C ARG A 75 9.16 -6.53 1.38
N ASN A 76 8.92 -5.91 2.54
CA ASN A 76 9.03 -4.47 2.69
C ASN A 76 10.48 -4.02 2.85
N GLY A 77 11.29 -4.79 3.58
CA GLY A 77 12.75 -4.59 3.60
C GLY A 77 13.36 -4.78 2.21
N ALA A 78 12.99 -5.85 1.49
CA ALA A 78 13.48 -6.12 0.14
C ALA A 78 13.11 -5.01 -0.85
N SER A 79 11.86 -4.52 -0.84
CA SER A 79 11.45 -3.40 -1.70
C SER A 79 12.20 -2.10 -1.35
N LEU A 80 12.41 -1.81 -0.07
CA LEU A 80 13.17 -0.62 0.36
C LEU A 80 14.62 -0.67 -0.12
N MET A 81 15.26 -1.84 -0.02
CA MET A 81 16.62 -2.07 -0.50
C MET A 81 16.70 -1.96 -2.03
N ALA A 82 15.76 -2.55 -2.77
CA ALA A 82 15.73 -2.40 -4.22
C ALA A 82 15.55 -0.92 -4.64
N PHE A 83 14.67 -0.19 -3.95
CA PHE A 83 14.49 1.25 -4.15
C PHE A 83 15.78 2.04 -3.86
N SER A 84 16.50 1.74 -2.77
CA SER A 84 17.72 2.45 -2.41
C SER A 84 18.85 2.19 -3.42
N GLU A 85 18.98 0.96 -3.93
CA GLU A 85 19.90 0.62 -5.03
C GLU A 85 19.58 1.43 -6.30
N GLY A 86 18.30 1.60 -6.63
CA GLY A 86 17.87 2.47 -7.72
C GLY A 86 18.18 3.95 -7.47
N LEU A 87 17.94 4.43 -6.25
CA LEU A 87 18.17 5.82 -5.86
C LEU A 87 19.66 6.21 -5.93
N PHE A 88 20.54 5.32 -5.48
CA PHE A 88 21.98 5.57 -5.40
C PHE A 88 22.80 4.87 -6.49
N ASN A 89 22.15 4.36 -7.54
CA ASN A 89 22.82 3.68 -8.64
C ASN A 89 23.98 4.51 -9.22
N GLY A 90 25.21 4.00 -9.09
CA GLY A 90 26.43 4.66 -9.56
C GLY A 90 26.87 5.88 -8.73
N LYS A 91 26.35 6.05 -7.51
CA LYS A 91 26.58 7.23 -6.65
C LYS A 91 27.33 6.93 -5.36
N GLY A 92 27.53 5.66 -5.03
CA GLY A 92 28.29 5.26 -3.85
C GLY A 92 29.79 5.25 -4.07
N HIS A 93 30.50 4.72 -3.08
CA HIS A 93 31.97 4.71 -3.05
C HIS A 93 32.56 3.29 -3.12
N LEU A 94 31.73 2.25 -3.04
CA LEU A 94 32.18 0.86 -3.05
C LEU A 94 32.26 0.29 -4.46
N ASP A 95 33.38 -0.38 -4.73
CA ASP A 95 33.67 -1.13 -5.95
C ASP A 95 33.59 -0.31 -7.27
N ILE A 96 33.77 -0.98 -8.41
CA ILE A 96 33.69 -0.42 -9.76
C ILE A 96 32.26 0.06 -10.10
N CYS A 97 31.24 -0.60 -9.55
CA CYS A 97 29.83 -0.25 -9.77
C CYS A 97 29.36 0.93 -8.92
N LYS A 98 30.20 1.46 -8.01
CA LYS A 98 29.86 2.59 -7.11
C LYS A 98 28.57 2.31 -6.31
N SER A 99 28.51 1.15 -5.66
CA SER A 99 27.40 0.77 -4.78
C SER A 99 27.42 1.62 -3.51
N GLN A 100 26.23 1.94 -3.00
CA GLN A 100 26.00 2.71 -1.78
C GLN A 100 25.23 1.85 -0.77
N PRO A 101 25.89 1.27 0.24
CA PRO A 101 25.18 0.59 1.31
C PRO A 101 24.35 1.62 2.10
N ILE A 102 23.20 1.17 2.59
CA ILE A 102 22.34 1.97 3.45
C ILE A 102 22.05 1.22 4.75
N TYR A 103 21.76 1.99 5.79
CA TYR A 103 21.19 1.51 7.03
C TYR A 103 19.69 1.79 6.97
N TYR A 104 18.88 0.81 7.34
CA TYR A 104 17.45 1.01 7.54
C TYR A 104 17.02 0.42 8.89
N SER A 105 16.00 1.00 9.48
CA SER A 105 15.42 0.55 10.73
C SER A 105 14.07 -0.14 10.51
N THR A 106 13.69 -0.97 11.49
CA THR A 106 12.39 -1.63 11.53
C THR A 106 11.84 -1.62 12.94
N THR A 107 10.52 -1.45 13.06
CA THR A 107 9.79 -1.59 14.33
C THR A 107 9.06 -2.93 14.33
N PRO A 108 8.99 -3.66 15.46
CA PRO A 108 8.17 -4.86 15.58
C PRO A 108 6.70 -4.60 15.22
N LEU A 109 6.06 -5.49 14.46
CA LEU A 109 4.74 -5.23 13.86
C LEU A 109 3.63 -4.82 14.85
N PHE A 110 3.65 -5.34 16.08
CA PHE A 110 2.64 -5.03 17.11
C PHE A 110 2.94 -3.77 17.92
N GLN A 111 4.07 -3.12 17.63
CA GLN A 111 4.51 -1.86 18.25
C GLN A 111 4.66 -0.75 17.19
N ASP A 112 4.42 -1.08 15.93
CA ASP A 112 4.58 -0.18 14.79
C ASP A 112 3.28 0.60 14.56
N TYR A 113 3.12 1.67 15.32
CA TYR A 113 2.00 2.60 15.19
C TYR A 113 2.21 3.62 14.04
N GLU A 114 3.28 3.51 13.26
CA GLU A 114 3.63 4.45 12.19
C GLU A 114 3.42 3.85 10.80
N LEU A 115 3.90 2.63 10.58
CA LEU A 115 3.86 1.95 9.29
C LEU A 115 2.92 0.74 9.28
N TYR A 116 2.50 0.24 10.45
CA TYR A 116 1.57 -0.90 10.58
C TYR A 116 0.43 -0.65 11.60
N MET A 117 -0.05 0.60 11.63
CA MET A 117 -0.95 1.19 12.63
C MET A 117 -2.12 0.29 13.07
N PHE A 118 -2.82 -0.36 12.14
CA PHE A 118 -4.03 -1.13 12.42
C PHE A 118 -3.76 -2.39 13.24
N SER A 119 -2.61 -3.05 13.04
CA SER A 119 -2.26 -4.27 13.78
C SER A 119 -1.74 -3.97 15.19
N SER A 120 -1.11 -2.81 15.37
CA SER A 120 -0.67 -2.31 16.67
C SER A 120 -1.84 -1.80 17.52
N CYS A 121 -2.97 -1.46 16.87
CA CYS A 121 -4.13 -0.90 17.54
C CYS A 121 -5.12 -1.97 18.02
N ARG A 122 -5.12 -2.28 19.32
CA ARG A 122 -6.03 -3.28 19.90
C ARG A 122 -7.51 -2.94 19.65
N ARG A 123 -7.90 -1.68 19.85
CA ARG A 123 -9.27 -1.20 19.55
C ARG A 123 -9.69 -1.48 18.11
N TRP A 124 -8.80 -1.27 17.15
CA TRP A 124 -9.11 -1.54 15.74
C TRP A 124 -9.45 -3.01 15.50
N ASN A 125 -8.69 -3.93 16.12
CA ASN A 125 -8.93 -5.36 15.99
C ASN A 125 -10.30 -5.78 16.57
N GLU A 126 -10.77 -5.11 17.62
CA GLU A 126 -12.08 -5.41 18.23
C GLU A 126 -13.25 -4.76 17.51
N THR A 127 -13.11 -3.51 17.04
CA THR A 127 -14.25 -2.72 16.53
C THR A 127 -14.31 -2.63 15.01
N VAL A 128 -13.16 -2.59 14.32
CA VAL A 128 -13.11 -2.38 12.86
C VAL A 128 -13.04 -3.69 12.10
N ARG A 129 -12.25 -4.64 12.61
CA ARG A 129 -12.15 -5.96 12.00
C ARG A 129 -13.48 -6.72 12.09
N ASN A 130 -14.15 -6.61 13.24
CA ASN A 130 -15.47 -7.20 13.50
C ASN A 130 -16.59 -6.19 13.19
N ASN A 131 -16.69 -5.79 11.92
CA ASN A 131 -17.63 -4.77 11.48
C ASN A 131 -18.87 -5.41 10.83
N LYS A 132 -19.99 -5.48 11.56
CA LYS A 132 -21.24 -6.05 11.06
C LYS A 132 -21.77 -5.33 9.81
N LEU A 133 -21.66 -4.00 9.75
CA LEU A 133 -22.08 -3.22 8.59
C LEU A 133 -21.27 -3.61 7.35
N ARG A 134 -19.95 -3.82 7.50
CA ARG A 134 -19.10 -4.32 6.41
C ARG A 134 -19.62 -5.66 5.90
N ASP A 135 -19.90 -6.61 6.79
CA ASP A 135 -20.35 -7.94 6.41
C ASP A 135 -21.70 -7.89 5.66
N GLU A 136 -22.64 -7.08 6.12
CA GLU A 136 -23.92 -6.84 5.44
C GLU A 136 -23.75 -6.26 4.03
N GLN A 137 -22.86 -5.28 3.87
CA GLN A 137 -22.61 -4.63 2.57
C GLN A 137 -21.89 -5.56 1.59
N ILE A 138 -20.90 -6.31 2.08
CA ILE A 138 -20.19 -7.33 1.30
C ILE A 138 -21.15 -8.43 0.85
N TYR A 139 -22.01 -8.91 1.75
CA TYR A 139 -23.02 -9.93 1.43
C TYR A 139 -24.03 -9.41 0.39
N ALA A 140 -24.58 -8.21 0.59
CA ALA A 140 -25.51 -7.60 -0.35
C ALA A 140 -24.89 -7.40 -1.74
N TYR A 141 -23.64 -6.94 -1.80
CA TYR A 141 -22.92 -6.79 -3.06
C TYR A 141 -22.64 -8.14 -3.73
N GLY A 142 -22.19 -9.14 -2.96
CA GLY A 142 -21.96 -10.50 -3.45
C GLY A 142 -23.20 -11.13 -4.06
N ASN A 143 -24.35 -11.04 -3.37
CA ASN A 143 -25.61 -11.60 -3.82
C ASN A 143 -26.16 -10.87 -5.07
N LYS A 144 -26.13 -9.54 -5.08
CA LYS A 144 -26.69 -8.74 -6.18
C LYS A 144 -25.81 -8.76 -7.44
N THR A 145 -24.50 -8.69 -7.27
CA THR A 145 -23.55 -8.39 -8.36
C THR A 145 -22.71 -9.60 -8.75
N LEU A 146 -22.24 -10.40 -7.79
CA LEU A 146 -21.33 -11.51 -8.08
C LEU A 146 -22.07 -12.82 -8.37
N ALA A 147 -23.26 -13.02 -7.79
CA ALA A 147 -24.05 -14.22 -8.03
C ALA A 147 -24.45 -14.44 -9.50
N PRO A 148 -24.83 -13.41 -10.28
CA PRO A 148 -25.06 -13.57 -11.72
C PRO A 148 -23.82 -14.03 -12.49
N ILE A 149 -22.63 -13.57 -12.10
CA ILE A 149 -21.36 -13.96 -12.74
C ILE A 149 -21.04 -15.41 -12.39
N ALA A 150 -21.18 -15.79 -11.12
CA ALA A 150 -20.96 -17.16 -10.66
C ALA A 150 -21.92 -18.15 -11.35
N LYS A 151 -23.20 -17.77 -11.49
CA LYS A 151 -24.20 -18.54 -12.25
C LYS A 151 -23.79 -18.70 -13.71
N ARG A 152 -23.43 -17.61 -14.40
CA ARG A 152 -22.96 -17.64 -15.80
C ARG A 152 -21.77 -18.59 -15.98
N LEU A 153 -20.79 -18.53 -15.09
CA LEU A 153 -19.61 -19.40 -15.15
C LEU A 153 -19.99 -20.87 -14.90
N SER A 154 -20.90 -21.12 -13.98
CA SER A 154 -21.36 -22.47 -13.67
C SER A 154 -22.07 -23.10 -14.86
N GLU A 155 -22.97 -22.37 -15.50
CA GLU A 155 -23.71 -22.81 -16.70
C GLU A 155 -22.79 -22.98 -17.91
N ARG A 156 -21.85 -22.06 -18.12
CA ARG A 156 -20.95 -22.10 -19.29
C ARG A 156 -19.96 -23.26 -19.26
N TYR A 157 -19.55 -23.69 -18.05
CA TYR A 157 -18.48 -24.67 -17.85
C TYR A 157 -18.97 -25.95 -17.17
N ASP A 158 -20.28 -26.17 -17.11
CA ASP A 158 -20.93 -27.34 -16.50
C ASP A 158 -20.44 -27.65 -15.08
N ILE A 159 -20.27 -26.60 -14.26
CA ILE A 159 -19.75 -26.73 -12.89
C ILE A 159 -20.88 -27.15 -11.94
N ASN A 160 -20.71 -28.31 -11.29
CA ASN A 160 -21.64 -28.85 -10.30
C ASN A 160 -20.89 -29.34 -9.04
N PRO A 161 -21.23 -28.86 -7.83
CA PRO A 161 -22.25 -27.84 -7.52
C PRO A 161 -21.91 -26.45 -8.11
N PRO A 162 -22.91 -25.57 -8.32
CA PRO A 162 -22.67 -24.23 -8.86
C PRO A 162 -21.64 -23.44 -8.05
N LEU A 163 -20.84 -22.61 -8.73
CA LEU A 163 -19.87 -21.71 -8.11
C LEU A 163 -20.57 -20.79 -7.09
N GLU A 164 -20.01 -20.73 -5.88
CA GLU A 164 -20.48 -19.79 -4.88
C GLU A 164 -20.04 -18.35 -5.20
N PRO A 165 -20.92 -17.35 -5.04
CA PRO A 165 -20.60 -15.95 -5.35
C PRO A 165 -19.36 -15.41 -4.62
N ARG A 166 -19.09 -15.92 -3.41
CA ARG A 166 -17.92 -15.53 -2.60
C ARG A 166 -16.57 -15.90 -3.24
N LEU A 167 -16.54 -16.83 -4.20
CA LEU A 167 -15.31 -17.25 -4.88
C LEU A 167 -14.92 -16.30 -6.02
N MET A 168 -15.86 -15.49 -6.51
CA MET A 168 -15.64 -14.60 -7.64
C MET A 168 -14.50 -13.58 -7.45
N PRO A 169 -14.35 -12.92 -6.29
CA PRO A 169 -13.22 -12.02 -6.04
C PRO A 169 -11.86 -12.76 -6.01
N HIS A 170 -11.86 -14.07 -5.74
CA HIS A 170 -10.65 -14.90 -5.75
C HIS A 170 -10.25 -15.36 -7.15
N ILE A 171 -11.20 -15.48 -8.10
CA ILE A 171 -10.89 -15.64 -9.53
C ILE A 171 -10.13 -14.39 -10.03
N PHE A 172 -10.57 -13.19 -9.64
CA PHE A 172 -9.84 -11.95 -9.94
C PHE A 172 -8.43 -11.95 -9.34
N ASN A 173 -8.27 -12.37 -8.07
CA ASN A 173 -6.94 -12.43 -7.46
C ASN A 173 -6.01 -13.40 -8.21
N ASN A 174 -6.49 -14.60 -8.56
CA ASN A 174 -5.71 -15.54 -9.35
C ASN A 174 -5.34 -14.97 -10.72
N CYS A 175 -6.28 -14.32 -11.43
CA CYS A 175 -5.98 -13.56 -12.65
C CYS A 175 -4.85 -12.55 -12.44
N HIS A 176 -4.94 -11.74 -11.38
CA HIS A 176 -3.93 -10.73 -11.06
C HIS A 176 -2.54 -11.34 -10.78
N PHE A 177 -2.47 -12.44 -10.02
CA PHE A 177 -1.19 -13.13 -9.75
C PHE A 177 -0.59 -13.74 -11.02
N TRP A 178 -1.40 -14.37 -11.86
CA TRP A 178 -0.91 -14.96 -13.12
C TRP A 178 -0.43 -13.90 -14.11
N LEU A 179 -1.12 -12.76 -14.20
CA LEU A 179 -0.67 -11.62 -15.00
C LEU A 179 0.64 -11.05 -14.47
N THR A 180 0.73 -10.78 -13.16
CA THR A 180 1.90 -10.11 -12.60
C THR A 180 3.15 -10.99 -12.61
N VAL A 181 3.02 -12.29 -12.36
CA VAL A 181 4.17 -13.22 -12.26
C VAL A 181 4.54 -13.86 -13.60
N PHE A 182 3.56 -14.24 -14.42
CA PHE A 182 3.81 -14.97 -15.67
C PHE A 182 3.46 -14.19 -16.93
N ASN A 183 2.93 -12.97 -16.81
CA ASN A 183 2.45 -12.17 -17.93
C ASN A 183 1.39 -12.91 -18.79
N ARG A 184 0.53 -13.70 -18.13
CA ARG A 184 -0.52 -14.50 -18.79
C ARG A 184 -1.92 -13.99 -18.44
N THR A 185 -2.71 -13.71 -19.48
CA THR A 185 -4.13 -13.32 -19.38
C THR A 185 -5.08 -14.39 -19.91
N ASP A 186 -4.55 -15.46 -20.48
CA ASP A 186 -5.27 -16.58 -21.07
C ASP A 186 -5.66 -17.66 -20.05
N THR A 187 -5.46 -17.40 -18.75
CA THR A 187 -5.81 -18.30 -17.64
C THR A 187 -7.08 -17.81 -16.92
N TRP A 188 -7.01 -17.53 -15.61
CA TRP A 188 -8.12 -17.05 -14.79
C TRP A 188 -8.77 -15.77 -15.32
N CYS A 189 -7.99 -14.88 -15.95
CA CYS A 189 -8.53 -13.64 -16.52
C CYS A 189 -9.51 -13.91 -17.67
N SER A 190 -9.30 -14.97 -18.45
CA SER A 190 -10.15 -15.34 -19.60
C SER A 190 -11.57 -15.74 -19.20
N LEU A 191 -11.79 -16.08 -17.92
CA LEU A 191 -13.11 -16.41 -17.39
C LEU A 191 -14.02 -15.18 -17.28
N LEU A 192 -13.45 -13.98 -17.15
CA LEU A 192 -14.16 -12.75 -16.84
C LEU A 192 -14.08 -11.78 -18.02
N SER A 193 -15.22 -11.17 -18.35
CA SER A 193 -15.24 -10.01 -19.24
C SER A 193 -14.57 -8.79 -18.56
N PRO A 194 -14.16 -7.76 -19.32
CA PRO A 194 -13.60 -6.53 -18.74
C PRO A 194 -14.50 -5.89 -17.67
N LYS A 195 -15.82 -5.92 -17.88
CA LYS A 195 -16.79 -5.41 -16.89
C LYS A 195 -16.80 -6.27 -15.63
N GLU A 196 -16.78 -7.60 -15.76
CA GLU A 196 -16.79 -8.50 -14.62
C GLU A 196 -15.47 -8.47 -13.83
N LEU A 197 -14.34 -8.20 -14.47
CA LEU A 197 -13.07 -7.92 -13.77
C LEU A 197 -13.22 -6.72 -12.82
N ILE A 198 -13.86 -5.64 -13.28
CA ILE A 198 -14.12 -4.46 -12.44
C ILE A 198 -15.07 -4.80 -11.30
N LEU A 199 -16.17 -5.51 -11.58
CA LEU A 199 -17.16 -5.88 -10.56
C LEU A 199 -16.57 -6.81 -9.49
N THR A 200 -15.75 -7.78 -9.88
CA THR A 200 -15.08 -8.71 -8.97
C THR A 200 -13.97 -8.02 -8.18
N ARG A 201 -13.25 -7.07 -8.77
CA ARG A 201 -12.28 -6.22 -8.06
C ARG A 201 -12.95 -5.32 -7.03
N TYR A 202 -14.07 -4.70 -7.37
CA TYR A 202 -14.75 -3.73 -6.50
C TYR A 202 -15.20 -4.33 -5.16
N TYR A 203 -15.41 -5.65 -5.10
CA TYR A 203 -15.61 -6.35 -3.83
C TYR A 203 -14.47 -6.07 -2.83
N TRP A 204 -13.22 -6.11 -3.29
CA TRP A 204 -12.06 -5.82 -2.44
C TRP A 204 -12.00 -4.33 -2.08
N ASP A 205 -12.36 -3.43 -2.99
CA ASP A 205 -12.38 -2.00 -2.69
C ASP A 205 -13.44 -1.67 -1.63
N LEU A 206 -14.64 -2.26 -1.72
CA LEU A 206 -15.69 -2.17 -0.69
C LEU A 206 -15.20 -2.74 0.65
N ASN A 207 -14.58 -3.91 0.62
CA ASN A 207 -14.00 -4.55 1.80
C ASN A 207 -12.98 -3.63 2.50
N ASN A 208 -12.06 -3.07 1.72
CA ASN A 208 -10.99 -2.22 2.23
C ASN A 208 -11.55 -0.87 2.71
N TYR A 209 -12.59 -0.33 2.07
CA TYR A 209 -13.27 0.88 2.52
C TYR A 209 -13.68 0.82 3.99
N TYR A 210 -14.26 -0.32 4.40
CA TYR A 210 -14.67 -0.54 5.78
C TYR A 210 -13.53 -0.88 6.74
N LEU A 211 -12.49 -1.58 6.26
CA LEU A 211 -11.38 -1.99 7.11
C LEU A 211 -10.36 -0.86 7.36
N TYR A 212 -10.05 -0.07 6.34
CA TYR A 212 -8.89 0.83 6.35
C TYR A 212 -9.22 2.28 5.99
N LEU A 213 -10.40 2.56 5.43
CA LEU A 213 -10.83 3.92 5.07
C LEU A 213 -12.07 4.34 5.90
N TYR A 214 -12.94 5.15 5.31
CA TYR A 214 -14.03 5.86 5.97
C TYR A 214 -15.20 5.01 6.44
N GLY A 215 -15.21 3.70 6.18
CA GLY A 215 -16.28 2.85 6.69
C GLY A 215 -16.21 2.60 8.21
N HIS A 216 -15.18 3.12 8.90
CA HIS A 216 -15.16 3.22 10.35
C HIS A 216 -14.45 4.50 10.83
N PRO A 217 -15.04 5.29 11.76
CA PRO A 217 -14.46 6.57 12.22
C PRO A 217 -13.03 6.46 12.78
N LEU A 218 -12.70 5.37 13.47
CA LEU A 218 -11.35 5.12 14.02
C LEU A 218 -10.25 5.22 12.94
N ASN A 219 -10.51 4.71 11.74
CA ASN A 219 -9.51 4.70 10.66
C ASN A 219 -9.07 6.12 10.27
N THR A 220 -9.95 7.12 10.41
CA THR A 220 -9.62 8.52 10.09
C THR A 220 -8.58 9.14 11.01
N ARG A 221 -8.27 8.48 12.14
CA ARG A 221 -7.30 8.95 13.12
C ARG A 221 -6.11 8.02 13.32
N LEU A 222 -6.12 6.81 12.75
CA LEU A 222 -5.02 5.85 12.89
C LEU A 222 -3.70 6.35 12.30
N GLY A 223 -3.76 7.22 11.29
CA GLY A 223 -2.59 7.85 10.67
C GLY A 223 -1.88 8.89 11.55
N CYS A 224 -2.39 9.17 12.75
CA CYS A 224 -1.96 10.33 13.49
C CYS A 224 -0.48 10.30 13.93
N ARG A 225 0.04 9.15 14.39
CA ARG A 225 1.46 9.08 14.79
C ARG A 225 2.39 9.36 13.62
N TYR A 226 2.10 8.79 12.44
CA TYR A 226 2.85 9.05 11.23
C TYR A 226 2.81 10.54 10.83
N LEU A 227 1.61 11.15 10.82
CA LEU A 227 1.46 12.56 10.46
C LEU A 227 2.13 13.50 11.48
N THR A 228 2.07 13.15 12.76
CA THR A 228 2.76 13.89 13.83
C THR A 228 4.26 13.84 13.62
N GLN A 229 4.79 12.66 13.29
CA GLN A 229 6.21 12.50 13.03
C GLN A 229 6.65 13.29 11.79
N LEU A 230 5.89 13.26 10.69
CA LEU A 230 6.13 14.10 9.51
C LEU A 230 6.24 15.59 9.89
N VAL A 231 5.30 16.09 10.71
CA VAL A 231 5.34 17.49 11.17
C VAL A 231 6.58 17.76 12.02
N ASN A 232 6.86 16.90 13.01
CA ASN A 232 8.02 17.05 13.89
C ASN A 232 9.35 17.01 13.14
N GLU A 233 9.45 16.16 12.12
CA GLU A 233 10.63 16.02 11.27
C GLU A 233 10.91 17.29 10.46
N VAL A 234 9.86 17.84 9.82
CA VAL A 234 9.96 19.10 9.07
C VAL A 234 10.30 20.26 10.00
N GLU A 235 9.59 20.39 11.13
CA GLU A 235 9.86 21.44 12.13
C GLU A 235 11.27 21.32 12.72
N GLY A 236 11.73 20.09 13.00
CA GLY A 236 13.08 19.84 13.47
C GLY A 236 14.15 20.33 12.48
N TYR A 237 13.94 20.12 11.18
CA TYR A 237 14.81 20.65 10.14
C TYR A 237 14.75 22.18 10.06
N LEU A 238 13.54 22.77 10.02
CA LEU A 238 13.36 24.23 9.91
C LEU A 238 13.99 25.00 11.07
N ASN A 239 13.91 24.44 12.28
CA ASN A 239 14.46 25.03 13.49
C ASN A 239 15.96 24.75 13.68
N GLY A 240 16.59 23.98 12.79
CA GLY A 240 18.01 23.63 12.87
C GLY A 240 18.35 22.56 13.92
N ASN A 241 17.34 21.88 14.47
CA ASN A 241 17.50 20.80 15.44
C ASN A 241 17.78 19.43 14.79
N SER A 242 17.59 19.33 13.48
CA SER A 242 17.79 18.12 12.69
C SER A 242 18.51 18.43 11.39
N SER A 243 19.44 17.55 10.99
CA SER A 243 20.11 17.58 9.69
C SER A 243 19.37 16.75 8.62
N MET A 244 18.28 16.08 9.00
CA MET A 244 17.52 15.19 8.12
C MET A 244 16.93 15.96 6.93
N LYS A 245 17.23 15.49 5.72
CA LYS A 245 16.73 16.06 4.47
C LYS A 245 15.74 15.16 3.74
N ALA A 246 15.79 13.86 4.00
CA ALA A 246 14.88 12.89 3.40
C ALA A 246 14.59 11.75 4.37
N ASP A 247 13.35 11.30 4.36
CA ASP A 247 12.90 10.13 5.09
C ASP A 247 12.12 9.21 4.13
N LEU A 248 12.66 8.02 3.91
CA LEU A 248 12.18 7.06 2.93
C LEU A 248 11.63 5.83 3.65
N ARG A 249 10.31 5.67 3.56
CA ARG A 249 9.61 4.60 4.28
C ARG A 249 8.92 3.66 3.32
N ASN A 250 9.05 2.36 3.59
CA ASN A 250 8.29 1.33 2.87
C ASN A 250 7.38 0.54 3.80
N ALA A 251 6.10 0.48 3.44
CA ALA A 251 5.04 -0.07 4.29
C ALA A 251 4.05 -0.91 3.46
N HIS A 252 2.74 -0.75 3.68
CA HIS A 252 1.70 -1.51 3.01
C HIS A 252 0.73 -0.60 2.27
N GLY A 253 0.05 -1.13 1.25
CA GLY A 253 -1.04 -0.41 0.58
C GLY A 253 -2.14 0.05 1.55
N PHE A 254 -2.39 -0.72 2.62
CA PHE A 254 -3.36 -0.35 3.67
C PHE A 254 -2.86 0.79 4.55
N THR A 255 -1.55 0.89 4.82
CA THR A 255 -0.95 2.04 5.52
C THR A 255 -1.22 3.32 4.74
N LEU A 256 -0.99 3.29 3.42
CA LEU A 256 -1.29 4.41 2.55
C LEU A 256 -2.79 4.70 2.47
N SER A 257 -3.65 3.68 2.55
CA SER A 257 -5.11 3.85 2.59
C SER A 257 -5.61 4.54 3.87
N ILE A 258 -4.92 4.34 5.00
CA ILE A 258 -5.21 5.04 6.25
C ILE A 258 -4.72 6.50 6.18
N LEU A 259 -3.55 6.72 5.58
CA LEU A 259 -2.97 8.07 5.44
C LEU A 259 -3.72 8.92 4.41
N LEU A 260 -4.12 8.33 3.30
CA LEU A 260 -4.75 8.99 2.16
C LEU A 260 -5.84 8.10 1.57
N ILE A 261 -6.89 8.74 1.06
CA ILE A 261 -8.18 8.17 0.61
C ILE A 261 -8.05 7.16 -0.55
N HIS A 262 -6.84 6.86 -1.01
CA HIS A 262 -6.61 6.16 -2.26
C HIS A 262 -5.54 5.07 -2.13
N TRP A 263 -5.75 3.99 -2.88
CA TRP A 263 -4.76 2.94 -3.09
C TRP A 263 -3.55 3.51 -3.83
N SER A 264 -2.49 3.82 -3.09
CA SER A 264 -1.21 4.24 -3.66
C SER A 264 -0.19 3.10 -3.66
N SER A 265 0.77 3.17 -4.56
CA SER A 265 2.07 2.51 -4.39
C SER A 265 3.12 3.48 -3.86
N THR A 266 2.95 4.79 -4.10
CA THR A 266 3.99 5.79 -3.81
C THR A 266 3.39 7.13 -3.40
N LEU A 267 3.92 7.72 -2.33
CA LEU A 267 3.52 8.99 -1.77
C LEU A 267 4.75 9.85 -1.49
N TYR A 268 4.77 11.08 -1.99
CA TYR A 268 5.79 12.07 -1.66
C TYR A 268 5.16 13.25 -0.93
N TYR A 269 5.80 13.65 0.18
CA TYR A 269 5.64 14.95 0.80
C TYR A 269 6.84 15.80 0.38
N GLU A 270 6.64 16.69 -0.59
CA GLU A 270 7.68 17.59 -1.09
C GLU A 270 7.66 18.86 -0.24
N ILE A 271 8.75 19.19 0.45
CA ILE A 271 8.89 20.41 1.24
C ILE A 271 9.73 21.43 0.47
N TYR A 272 9.17 22.63 0.28
CA TYR A 272 9.81 23.73 -0.41
C TYR A 272 10.04 24.89 0.55
N THR A 273 11.29 25.35 0.65
CA THR A 273 11.67 26.50 1.47
C THR A 273 12.14 27.63 0.55
N CYS A 274 11.41 28.75 0.54
CA CYS A 274 11.84 29.97 -0.16
C CYS A 274 12.66 30.87 0.76
N SER A 275 12.24 30.95 2.03
CA SER A 275 12.93 31.56 3.16
C SER A 275 12.56 30.77 4.42
N LYS A 276 13.12 31.11 5.59
CA LYS A 276 12.76 30.44 6.86
C LYS A 276 11.26 30.55 7.17
N ASP A 277 10.65 31.68 6.84
CA ASP A 277 9.24 31.96 7.15
C ASP A 277 8.28 31.57 6.03
N ARG A 278 8.80 31.13 4.87
CA ARG A 278 8.00 30.82 3.69
C ARG A 278 8.27 29.39 3.25
N VAL A 279 7.50 28.49 3.85
CA VAL A 279 7.59 27.03 3.67
C VAL A 279 6.28 26.51 3.09
N PHE A 280 6.38 25.64 2.09
CA PHE A 280 5.25 24.98 1.45
C PHE A 280 5.43 23.47 1.44
N ILE A 281 4.31 22.76 1.48
CA ILE A 281 4.22 21.33 1.22
C ILE A 281 3.44 21.08 -0.06
N ARG A 282 3.90 20.12 -0.86
CA ARG A 282 3.14 19.55 -1.97
C ARG A 282 3.07 18.04 -1.79
N VAL A 283 1.87 17.49 -1.94
CA VAL A 283 1.65 16.05 -1.88
C VAL A 283 1.59 15.50 -3.30
N VAL A 284 2.37 14.45 -3.58
CA VAL A 284 2.36 13.78 -4.88
C VAL A 284 2.05 12.30 -4.69
N PHE A 285 0.97 11.86 -5.33
CA PHE A 285 0.43 10.52 -5.27
C PHE A 285 0.62 9.82 -6.61
N ASN A 286 1.32 8.68 -6.64
CA ASN A 286 1.63 7.95 -7.88
C ASN A 286 2.13 8.90 -9.00
N PHE A 287 3.06 9.78 -8.64
CA PHE A 287 3.68 10.80 -9.52
C PHE A 287 2.76 11.89 -10.06
N LYS A 288 1.52 11.98 -9.56
CA LYS A 288 0.59 13.07 -9.85
C LYS A 288 0.39 13.95 -8.62
N PRO A 289 0.46 15.28 -8.74
CA PRO A 289 0.15 16.15 -7.62
C PRO A 289 -1.28 15.93 -7.13
N PHE A 290 -1.43 15.97 -5.81
CA PHE A 290 -2.68 15.86 -5.10
C PHE A 290 -2.98 17.20 -4.42
N LEU A 291 -4.11 17.82 -4.80
CA LEU A 291 -4.59 19.03 -4.14
C LEU A 291 -5.13 18.66 -2.77
N ILE A 292 -4.43 19.07 -1.73
CA ILE A 292 -4.85 18.84 -0.34
C ILE A 292 -6.16 19.63 -0.10
N PRO A 293 -7.25 18.96 0.30
CA PRO A 293 -8.50 19.66 0.61
C PRO A 293 -8.28 20.75 1.67
N GLY A 294 -8.70 21.98 1.35
CA GLY A 294 -8.49 23.16 2.20
C GLY A 294 -7.28 24.04 1.83
N CYS A 295 -6.45 23.61 0.89
CA CYS A 295 -5.38 24.44 0.31
C CYS A 295 -5.84 25.08 -1.02
N GLU A 296 -5.35 26.28 -1.32
CA GLU A 296 -5.72 27.03 -2.54
C GLU A 296 -5.02 26.52 -3.81
N SER A 297 -3.89 25.85 -3.66
CA SER A 297 -3.09 25.34 -4.78
C SER A 297 -2.37 24.03 -4.39
N GLU A 298 -1.69 23.40 -5.36
CA GLU A 298 -0.85 22.22 -5.12
C GLU A 298 0.31 22.49 -4.13
N TYR A 299 0.70 23.75 -3.97
CA TYR A 299 1.69 24.19 -2.98
C TYR A 299 0.94 24.78 -1.78
N CYS A 300 0.75 23.97 -0.76
CA CYS A 300 0.05 24.40 0.45
C CYS A 300 1.03 25.04 1.43
N GLU A 301 0.66 26.18 2.01
CA GLU A 301 1.46 26.78 3.08
C GLU A 301 1.60 25.82 4.26
N TRP A 302 2.81 25.71 4.81
CA TRP A 302 3.11 24.75 5.85
C TRP A 302 2.25 24.93 7.11
N ASN A 303 2.02 26.17 7.55
CA ASN A 303 1.15 26.45 8.69
C ASN A 303 -0.31 26.10 8.37
N LYS A 304 -0.78 26.42 7.15
CA LYS A 304 -2.12 26.03 6.71
C LYS A 304 -2.31 24.52 6.67
N PHE A 305 -1.29 23.78 6.23
CA PHE A 305 -1.31 22.32 6.24
C PHE A 305 -1.45 21.78 7.67
N LYS A 306 -0.69 22.29 8.65
CA LYS A 306 -0.83 21.91 10.06
C LYS A 306 -2.23 22.22 10.61
N GLU A 307 -2.82 23.36 10.25
CA GLU A 307 -4.21 23.68 10.61
C GLU A 307 -5.21 22.67 10.03
N ILE A 308 -5.04 22.26 8.76
CA ILE A 308 -5.89 21.27 8.09
C ILE A 308 -5.76 19.90 8.77
N LEU A 309 -4.56 19.53 9.21
CA LEU A 309 -4.36 18.30 9.97
C LEU A 309 -5.12 18.34 11.30
N GLY A 310 -5.15 19.49 11.98
CA GLY A 310 -5.95 19.70 13.18
C GLY A 310 -5.68 18.63 14.25
N ASP A 311 -6.72 17.91 14.65
CA ASP A 311 -6.66 16.84 15.67
C ASP A 311 -6.15 15.48 15.12
N LYS A 312 -5.69 15.43 13.87
CA LYS A 312 -5.02 14.27 13.27
C LYS A 312 -3.52 14.25 13.53
N ILE A 313 -2.98 15.22 14.25
CA ILE A 313 -1.60 15.26 14.75
C ILE A 313 -1.60 15.51 16.25
N GLY A 314 -0.49 15.16 16.92
CA GLY A 314 -0.33 15.39 18.37
C GLY A 314 -1.21 14.48 19.24
N CYS A 315 -1.59 13.30 18.75
CA CYS A 315 -2.38 12.34 19.52
C CYS A 315 -1.54 11.44 20.43
N ASP A 316 -2.22 10.90 21.43
CA ASP A 316 -1.81 9.72 22.21
C ASP A 316 -2.43 8.48 21.55
N ILE A 317 -1.70 7.89 20.59
CA ILE A 317 -2.23 6.79 19.77
C ILE A 317 -2.40 5.52 20.61
N GLU A 318 -1.54 5.30 21.59
CA GLU A 318 -1.61 4.22 22.54
C GLU A 318 -2.96 4.27 23.28
N LYS A 319 -3.29 5.41 23.89
CA LYS A 319 -4.58 5.63 24.56
C LYS A 319 -5.78 5.51 23.62
N MET A 320 -5.68 6.01 22.39
CA MET A 320 -6.75 5.85 21.39
C MET A 320 -7.00 4.38 21.02
N CYS A 321 -5.95 3.57 21.09
CA CYS A 321 -5.95 2.16 20.75
C CYS A 321 -6.17 1.21 21.93
N GLU A 322 -6.27 1.74 23.15
CA GLU A 322 -6.73 1.01 24.33
C GLU A 322 -8.14 0.43 24.13
N TYR A 323 -8.46 -0.58 24.94
CA TYR A 323 -9.76 -1.25 24.89
C TYR A 323 -10.89 -0.24 25.20
N PRO A 324 -12.03 -0.30 24.48
CA PRO A 324 -13.15 0.61 24.71
C PRO A 324 -13.69 0.63 26.13
#